data_AF-A0A7S0Q8H2-F1
#
_entry.id   AF-A0A7S0Q8H2-F1
#
_cell.length_a   1.000
_cell.length_b   1.000
_cell.length_c   1.000
_cell.angle_alpha   90.00
_cell.angle_beta   90.00
_cell.angle_gamma   90.00
#
_symmetry.space_group_name_H-M   'P 1'
#
loop_
_entity.id
_entity.type
_entity.pdbx_description
1 polymer ?
#
loop_
_entity_poly.entity_id
_entity_poly.type
_entity_poly.pdbx_seq_one_letter_code
_entity_poly.pdbx_strand_id
1 'polypeptide(L)'
;RRAPGAGFCECASAAPPPPPSTPPVPPLPPSPPPSLPPPPSSPPASPPPASPPKAPPPHPSPPPPSPEPPSSPPSPPSPPSPPSVPPIVCDESQWPDKDHGLVCGECKVLVNRFDSKYRSCSGYCQVVGRSCTGAWEESDDTCSIAYEMGCEQTLSSSDAICECALPE
;
A
#
# COMPACT_ATOMS: atom_id res chain seq x y z
N ARG A 1 36.69 84.62 -32.84
CA ARG A 1 35.72 85.68 -32.45
C ARG A 1 34.36 85.01 -32.27
N ARG A 2 33.84 85.05 -31.03
CA ARG A 2 32.44 84.88 -30.55
C ARG A 2 31.66 83.60 -30.91
N ALA A 3 31.50 82.71 -29.92
CA ALA A 3 30.44 81.70 -29.86
C ALA A 3 29.11 82.35 -29.40
N PRO A 4 27.95 81.94 -29.92
CA PRO A 4 26.66 82.45 -29.47
C PRO A 4 26.10 81.65 -28.28
N GLY A 5 25.81 82.40 -27.21
CA GLY A 5 24.75 82.24 -26.21
C GLY A 5 24.23 80.85 -25.86
N ALA A 6 24.67 80.33 -24.71
CA ALA A 6 23.90 79.37 -23.95
C ALA A 6 22.68 80.08 -23.32
N GLY A 7 21.49 79.81 -23.85
CA GLY A 7 20.24 80.16 -23.19
C GLY A 7 20.07 79.29 -21.94
N PHE A 8 19.94 79.93 -20.79
CA PHE A 8 19.54 79.28 -19.55
C PHE A 8 18.07 78.88 -19.67
N CYS A 9 17.78 77.57 -19.80
CA CYS A 9 16.45 77.04 -19.54
C CYS A 9 16.26 76.97 -18.02
N GLU A 10 15.51 77.92 -17.47
CA GLU A 10 15.12 77.94 -16.07
C GLU A 10 14.07 76.84 -15.84
N CYS A 11 14.48 75.74 -15.19
CA CYS A 11 13.59 74.66 -14.84
C CYS A 11 12.86 75.04 -13.54
N ALA A 12 11.67 75.62 -13.66
CA ALA A 12 10.80 75.89 -12.52
C ALA A 12 10.45 74.55 -11.85
N SER A 13 11.07 74.29 -10.69
CA SER A 13 10.78 73.11 -9.86
C SER A 13 9.39 73.27 -9.25
N ALA A 14 8.38 72.72 -9.92
CA ALA A 14 7.07 72.50 -9.31
C ALA A 14 7.21 71.39 -8.27
N ALA A 15 6.88 71.69 -7.01
CA ALA A 15 6.84 70.68 -5.96
C ALA A 15 5.81 69.58 -6.32
N PRO A 16 6.10 68.30 -6.06
CA PRO A 16 5.17 67.21 -6.36
C PRO A 16 3.87 67.37 -5.56
N PRO A 17 2.72 66.96 -6.13
CA PRO A 17 1.45 67.02 -5.42
C PRO A 17 1.47 66.12 -4.16
N PRO A 18 0.71 66.46 -3.12
CA PRO A 18 0.60 65.59 -1.94
C PRO A 18 -0.01 64.24 -2.33
N PRO A 19 0.36 63.14 -1.62
CA PRO A 19 -0.22 61.84 -1.88
C PRO A 19 -1.74 61.86 -1.59
N PRO A 20 -2.53 61.03 -2.29
CA PRO A 20 -3.96 60.94 -2.04
C PRO A 20 -4.21 60.45 -0.61
N SER A 21 -5.08 61.16 0.12
CA SER A 21 -5.53 60.74 1.45
C SER A 21 -6.25 59.40 1.35
N THR A 22 -5.62 58.33 1.82
CA THR A 22 -6.25 57.01 1.89
C THR A 22 -7.42 57.04 2.87
N PRO A 23 -8.61 56.55 2.49
CA PRO A 23 -9.74 56.48 3.41
C PRO A 23 -9.41 55.53 4.58
N PRO A 24 -9.99 55.77 5.76
CA PRO A 24 -9.79 54.89 6.90
C PRO A 24 -10.31 53.48 6.57
N VAL A 25 -9.48 52.46 6.84
CA VAL A 25 -9.90 51.07 6.71
C VAL A 25 -11.03 50.79 7.71
N PRO A 26 -12.15 50.18 7.28
CA PRO A 26 -13.22 49.81 8.21
C PRO A 26 -12.70 48.76 9.19
N PRO A 27 -13.21 48.74 10.45
CA PRO A 27 -12.84 47.73 11.41
C PRO A 27 -13.22 46.33 10.91
N LEU A 28 -12.34 45.35 11.13
CA LEU A 28 -12.63 43.96 10.81
C LEU A 28 -13.85 43.47 11.61
N PRO A 29 -14.72 42.63 11.02
CA PRO A 29 -15.81 42.01 11.78
C PRO A 29 -15.25 41.09 12.87
N PRO A 30 -16.01 40.90 13.98
CA PRO A 30 -15.60 39.98 15.04
C PRO A 30 -15.49 38.55 14.51
N SER A 31 -14.48 37.82 14.98
CA SER A 31 -14.29 36.42 14.62
C SER A 31 -15.49 35.56 15.06
N PRO A 32 -15.91 34.57 14.25
CA PRO A 32 -16.98 33.67 14.65
C PRO A 32 -16.55 32.86 15.88
N PRO A 33 -17.49 32.46 16.76
CA PRO A 33 -17.19 31.59 17.88
C PRO A 33 -16.68 30.22 17.38
N PRO A 34 -15.82 29.53 18.15
CA PRO A 34 -15.36 28.19 17.80
C PRO A 34 -16.57 27.24 17.70
N SER A 35 -16.62 26.46 16.62
CA SER A 35 -17.63 25.41 16.47
C SER A 35 -17.47 24.37 17.57
N LEU A 36 -18.55 24.09 18.28
CA LEU A 36 -18.58 23.01 19.27
C LEU A 36 -18.27 21.67 18.58
N PRO A 37 -17.51 20.76 19.23
CA PRO A 37 -17.29 19.44 18.68
C PRO A 37 -18.62 18.68 18.56
N PRO A 38 -18.76 17.79 17.55
CA PRO A 38 -19.93 16.93 17.45
C PRO A 38 -20.05 16.05 18.71
N PRO A 39 -21.27 15.67 19.12
CA PRO A 39 -21.45 14.72 20.20
C PRO A 39 -20.78 13.38 19.84
N PRO A 40 -20.30 12.61 20.84
CA PRO A 40 -19.76 11.29 20.58
C PRO A 40 -20.84 10.41 19.94
N SER A 41 -20.51 9.77 18.83
CA SER A 41 -21.37 8.75 18.21
C SER A 41 -21.67 7.66 19.24
N SER A 42 -22.95 7.36 19.45
CA SER A 42 -23.37 6.26 20.31
C SER A 42 -22.63 4.97 19.92
N PRO A 43 -22.16 4.16 20.88
CA PRO A 43 -21.53 2.89 20.56
C PRO A 43 -22.54 1.98 19.84
N PRO A 44 -22.10 1.16 18.87
CA PRO A 44 -22.98 0.17 18.26
C PRO A 44 -23.50 -0.78 19.34
N ALA A 45 -24.77 -1.17 19.22
CA ALA A 45 -25.37 -2.16 20.10
C ALA A 45 -24.52 -3.45 20.07
N SER A 46 -24.19 -3.99 21.25
CA SER A 46 -23.42 -5.22 21.36
C SER A 46 -24.10 -6.34 20.56
N PRO A 47 -23.36 -7.15 19.79
CA PRO A 47 -23.94 -8.28 19.10
C PRO A 47 -24.53 -9.27 20.11
N PRO A 48 -25.62 -9.98 19.76
CA PRO A 48 -26.14 -11.04 20.61
C PRO A 48 -25.08 -12.13 20.81
N PRO A 49 -25.09 -12.85 21.95
CA PRO A 49 -24.16 -13.96 22.17
C PRO A 49 -24.32 -15.00 21.07
N ALA A 50 -23.19 -15.46 20.52
CA ALA A 50 -23.17 -16.50 19.51
C ALA A 50 -23.84 -17.78 20.05
N SER A 51 -24.78 -18.32 19.27
CA SER A 51 -25.40 -19.61 19.57
C SER A 51 -24.33 -20.70 19.69
N PRO A 52 -24.50 -21.68 20.62
CA PRO A 52 -23.56 -22.78 20.73
C PRO A 52 -23.48 -23.57 19.40
N PRO A 53 -22.27 -24.03 19.00
CA PRO A 53 -22.11 -24.80 17.78
C PRO A 53 -22.92 -26.10 17.88
N LYS A 54 -23.66 -26.38 16.81
CA LYS A 54 -24.43 -27.62 16.69
C LYS A 54 -23.45 -28.80 16.69
N ALA A 55 -23.72 -29.81 17.50
CA ALA A 55 -22.86 -31.00 17.60
C ALA A 55 -22.56 -31.57 16.19
N PRO A 56 -21.30 -31.95 15.90
CA PRO A 56 -20.97 -32.57 14.63
C PRO A 56 -21.79 -33.85 14.45
N PRO A 57 -22.20 -34.18 13.21
CA PRO A 57 -22.82 -35.46 12.93
C PRO A 57 -21.86 -36.60 13.33
N PRO A 58 -22.38 -37.77 13.76
CA PRO A 58 -21.53 -38.90 14.05
C PRO A 58 -20.72 -39.27 12.80
N HIS A 59 -19.41 -39.42 12.95
CA HIS A 59 -18.53 -39.86 11.88
C HIS A 59 -19.03 -41.20 11.31
N PRO A 60 -19.09 -41.36 9.97
CA PRO A 60 -19.35 -42.66 9.37
C PRO A 60 -18.21 -43.64 9.72
N SER A 61 -18.56 -44.90 9.97
CA SER A 61 -17.58 -45.96 10.19
C SER A 61 -16.59 -46.06 9.02
N PRO A 62 -15.31 -46.39 9.28
CA PRO A 62 -14.32 -46.56 8.22
C PRO A 62 -14.73 -47.72 7.29
N PRO A 63 -14.48 -47.60 5.98
CA PRO A 63 -14.71 -48.70 5.04
C PRO A 63 -13.80 -49.90 5.36
N PRO A 64 -14.19 -51.12 4.96
CA PRO A 64 -13.32 -52.30 5.11
C PRO A 64 -12.01 -52.13 4.30
N PRO A 65 -10.90 -52.76 4.71
CA PRO A 65 -9.67 -52.71 3.96
C PRO A 65 -9.87 -53.32 2.56
N SER A 66 -9.50 -52.56 1.53
CA SER A 66 -9.50 -53.02 0.14
C SER A 66 -8.48 -54.16 -0.03
N PRO A 67 -8.77 -55.20 -0.83
CA PRO A 67 -7.77 -56.21 -1.16
C PRO A 67 -6.55 -55.58 -1.83
N GLU A 68 -5.36 -56.05 -1.43
CA GLU A 68 -4.07 -55.59 -1.92
C GLU A 68 -3.93 -55.90 -3.43
N PRO A 69 -3.47 -54.95 -4.27
CA PRO A 69 -3.31 -55.19 -5.70
C PRO A 69 -2.11 -56.12 -5.97
N PRO A 70 -2.13 -56.92 -7.06
CA PRO A 70 -0.96 -57.69 -7.46
C PRO A 70 0.20 -56.76 -7.87
N SER A 71 1.43 -57.18 -7.56
CA SER A 71 2.67 -56.48 -7.90
C SER A 71 2.69 -56.03 -9.36
N SER A 72 2.80 -54.73 -9.57
CA SER A 72 2.83 -54.09 -10.89
C SER A 72 4.09 -54.49 -11.70
N PRO A 73 4.01 -54.51 -13.04
CA PRO A 73 5.19 -54.68 -13.91
C PRO A 73 6.16 -53.47 -13.80
N PRO A 74 7.44 -53.63 -14.20
CA PRO A 74 8.40 -52.53 -14.16
C PRO A 74 7.96 -51.37 -15.09
N SER A 75 8.08 -50.14 -14.58
CA SER A 75 7.74 -48.93 -15.31
C SER A 75 8.65 -48.71 -16.54
N PRO A 76 8.15 -48.13 -17.65
CA PRO A 76 8.99 -47.71 -18.77
C PRO A 76 9.96 -46.60 -18.36
N PRO A 77 11.09 -46.40 -19.08
CA PRO A 77 12.03 -45.32 -18.81
C PRO A 77 11.35 -43.96 -19.00
N SER A 78 11.55 -43.05 -18.04
CA SER A 78 11.01 -41.69 -18.07
C SER A 78 11.54 -40.92 -19.29
N PRO A 79 10.71 -40.04 -19.90
CA PRO A 79 11.18 -39.14 -20.95
C PRO A 79 12.28 -38.19 -20.43
N PRO A 80 13.17 -37.69 -21.29
CA PRO A 80 14.18 -36.72 -20.90
C PRO A 80 13.50 -35.47 -20.34
N SER A 81 13.94 -35.04 -19.15
CA SER A 81 13.46 -33.82 -18.50
C SER A 81 13.62 -32.61 -19.42
N PRO A 82 12.66 -31.67 -19.44
CA PRO A 82 12.85 -30.38 -20.11
C PRO A 82 14.08 -29.67 -19.54
N PRO A 83 14.74 -28.77 -20.29
CA PRO A 83 15.86 -28.00 -19.77
C PRO A 83 15.42 -27.31 -18.46
N SER A 84 16.17 -27.58 -17.39
CA SER A 84 15.97 -26.94 -16.10
C SER A 84 16.14 -25.43 -16.28
N VAL A 85 15.02 -24.72 -16.46
CA VAL A 85 14.94 -23.31 -16.11
C VAL A 85 15.49 -23.23 -14.68
N PRO A 86 16.52 -22.42 -14.41
CA PRO A 86 17.00 -22.30 -13.04
C PRO A 86 15.78 -21.97 -12.17
N PRO A 87 15.54 -22.68 -11.06
CA PRO A 87 14.45 -22.33 -10.17
C PRO A 87 14.61 -20.83 -9.85
N ILE A 88 13.53 -20.06 -9.91
CA ILE A 88 13.54 -18.68 -9.47
C ILE A 88 13.79 -18.74 -7.96
N VAL A 89 15.05 -18.79 -7.54
CA VAL A 89 15.38 -19.01 -6.14
C VAL A 89 15.08 -17.73 -5.40
N CYS A 90 13.96 -17.71 -4.68
CA CYS A 90 13.67 -16.74 -3.65
C CYS A 90 14.29 -17.21 -2.34
N ASP A 91 14.93 -16.29 -1.62
CA ASP A 91 15.37 -16.53 -0.26
C ASP A 91 14.50 -15.68 0.67
N GLU A 92 13.22 -16.07 0.77
CA GLU A 92 12.18 -15.35 1.52
C GLU A 92 12.57 -15.24 3.00
N SER A 93 13.43 -16.14 3.48
CA SER A 93 14.00 -16.09 4.82
C SER A 93 14.70 -14.77 5.12
N GLN A 94 15.38 -14.19 4.12
CA GLN A 94 16.13 -12.94 4.22
C GLN A 94 15.29 -11.68 3.97
N TRP A 95 14.03 -11.82 3.55
CA TRP A 95 13.21 -10.66 3.21
C TRP A 95 12.78 -9.91 4.49
N PRO A 96 12.85 -8.56 4.50
CA PRO A 96 12.62 -7.75 5.69
C PRO A 96 11.12 -7.60 6.00
N ASP A 97 10.79 -7.23 7.24
CA ASP A 97 9.45 -6.81 7.66
C ASP A 97 8.31 -7.76 7.23
N LYS A 98 8.54 -9.08 7.23
CA LYS A 98 7.47 -10.07 7.08
C LYS A 98 6.59 -10.05 8.32
N ASP A 99 5.29 -10.02 8.12
CA ASP A 99 4.38 -10.09 9.25
C ASP A 99 4.41 -11.49 9.86
N HIS A 100 4.62 -11.55 11.18
CA HIS A 100 4.88 -12.79 11.95
C HIS A 100 5.95 -13.73 11.34
N GLY A 101 6.80 -13.26 10.42
CA GLY A 101 7.76 -14.08 9.69
C GLY A 101 7.14 -15.01 8.62
N LEU A 102 5.91 -14.74 8.16
CA LEU A 102 5.15 -15.62 7.27
C LEU A 102 5.66 -15.61 5.82
N VAL A 103 5.78 -16.82 5.27
CA VAL A 103 6.04 -17.08 3.85
C VAL A 103 4.80 -17.78 3.29
N CYS A 104 4.12 -17.10 2.36
CA CYS A 104 2.82 -17.50 1.83
C CYS A 104 2.91 -18.32 0.54
N GLY A 105 4.12 -18.58 0.06
CA GLY A 105 4.40 -19.42 -1.10
C GLY A 105 5.80 -19.16 -1.64
N GLU A 106 6.11 -19.79 -2.77
CA GLU A 106 7.35 -19.51 -3.49
C GLU A 106 7.37 -18.03 -3.90
N CYS A 107 8.43 -17.32 -3.53
CA CYS A 107 8.61 -15.90 -3.79
C CYS A 107 7.52 -15.01 -3.22
N LYS A 108 6.74 -15.48 -2.23
CA LYS A 108 5.53 -14.83 -1.76
C LYS A 108 5.52 -14.74 -0.25
N VAL A 109 5.33 -13.53 0.29
CA VAL A 109 5.33 -13.29 1.74
C VAL A 109 4.21 -12.35 2.14
N LEU A 110 3.82 -12.45 3.41
CA LEU A 110 2.97 -11.45 4.05
C LEU A 110 3.86 -10.31 4.54
N VAL A 111 3.70 -9.12 3.97
CA VAL A 111 4.50 -7.93 4.26
C VAL A 111 3.83 -7.12 5.36
N ASN A 112 4.57 -6.76 6.40
CA ASN A 112 4.15 -5.82 7.45
C ASN A 112 4.57 -4.38 7.09
N ARG A 113 3.98 -3.40 7.79
CA ARG A 113 4.21 -1.95 7.62
C ARG A 113 3.99 -1.51 6.18
N PHE A 114 3.00 -2.11 5.55
CA PHE A 114 2.71 -1.92 4.15
C PHE A 114 2.33 -0.46 3.88
N ASP A 115 1.27 0.07 4.48
CA ASP A 115 0.82 1.46 4.30
C ASP A 115 1.92 2.51 4.63
N SER A 116 2.71 2.24 5.66
CA SER A 116 3.57 3.24 6.30
C SER A 116 4.99 3.27 5.73
N LYS A 117 5.51 2.13 5.25
CA LYS A 117 6.89 2.03 4.73
C LYS A 117 6.94 1.79 3.23
N TYR A 118 6.25 0.77 2.74
CA TYR A 118 6.40 0.28 1.36
C TYR A 118 5.38 0.86 0.40
N ARG A 119 4.17 1.11 0.90
CA ARG A 119 2.96 1.64 0.25
C ARG A 119 2.40 0.74 -0.86
N SER A 120 3.23 -0.03 -1.55
CA SER A 120 2.86 -0.94 -2.63
C SER A 120 3.77 -2.18 -2.64
N CYS A 121 3.32 -3.27 -3.26
CA CYS A 121 4.14 -4.47 -3.40
C CYS A 121 5.35 -4.24 -4.30
N SER A 122 5.25 -3.36 -5.30
CA SER A 122 6.43 -2.90 -6.07
C SER A 122 7.46 -2.22 -5.18
N GLY A 123 7.03 -1.36 -4.25
CA GLY A 123 7.93 -0.70 -3.30
C GLY A 123 8.65 -1.71 -2.40
N TYR A 124 7.93 -2.72 -1.92
CA TYR A 124 8.51 -3.81 -1.15
C TYR A 124 9.49 -4.66 -1.98
N CYS A 125 9.08 -5.11 -3.16
CA CYS A 125 9.92 -5.94 -4.03
C CYS A 125 11.21 -5.20 -4.44
N GLN A 126 11.16 -3.89 -4.68
CA GLN A 126 12.36 -3.09 -4.95
C GLN A 126 13.36 -3.10 -3.79
N VAL A 127 12.90 -3.07 -2.54
CA VAL A 127 13.79 -3.11 -1.36
C VAL A 127 14.53 -4.45 -1.27
N VAL A 128 13.89 -5.56 -1.67
CA VAL A 128 14.54 -6.87 -1.76
C VAL A 128 15.29 -7.09 -3.08
N GLY A 129 15.34 -6.10 -3.97
CA GLY A 129 16.06 -6.15 -5.24
C GLY A 129 15.37 -6.99 -6.32
N ARG A 130 14.03 -7.03 -6.30
CA ARG A 130 13.18 -7.87 -7.17
C ARG A 130 12.05 -7.06 -7.80
N SER A 131 11.36 -7.66 -8.77
CA SER A 131 10.16 -7.11 -9.40
C SER A 131 8.91 -7.78 -8.88
N CYS A 132 7.86 -7.00 -8.63
CA CYS A 132 6.57 -7.54 -8.23
C CYS A 132 5.91 -8.30 -9.40
N THR A 133 5.52 -9.54 -9.16
CA THR A 133 4.77 -10.38 -10.11
C THR A 133 3.33 -10.58 -9.70
N GLY A 134 3.00 -10.34 -8.44
CA GLY A 134 1.64 -10.39 -7.94
C GLY A 134 1.50 -9.72 -6.57
N ALA A 135 0.30 -9.24 -6.31
CA ALA A 135 -0.05 -8.55 -5.09
C ALA A 135 -1.48 -8.91 -4.68
N TRP A 136 -1.71 -9.15 -3.39
CA TRP A 136 -3.03 -9.48 -2.86
C TRP A 136 -3.22 -8.83 -1.50
N GLU A 137 -4.44 -8.38 -1.24
CA GLU A 137 -4.88 -8.12 0.12
C GLU A 137 -5.08 -9.46 0.84
N GLU A 138 -4.71 -9.48 2.11
CA GLU A 138 -4.79 -10.65 2.98
C GLU A 138 -6.09 -10.66 3.81
N SER A 139 -6.33 -11.73 4.56
CA SER A 139 -7.39 -11.79 5.57
C SER A 139 -6.89 -12.33 6.90
N ASP A 140 -7.18 -11.59 7.97
CA ASP A 140 -6.96 -11.97 9.37
C ASP A 140 -5.48 -12.21 9.76
N ASP A 141 -4.53 -11.42 9.25
CA ASP A 141 -3.08 -11.59 9.52
C ASP A 141 -2.57 -12.97 9.04
N THR A 142 -3.10 -13.45 7.91
CA THR A 142 -2.80 -14.78 7.35
C THR A 142 -2.44 -14.73 5.86
N CYS A 143 -1.93 -15.85 5.34
CA CYS A 143 -1.72 -16.03 3.91
C CYS A 143 -3.01 -16.27 3.10
N SER A 144 -4.18 -16.01 3.67
CA SER A 144 -5.47 -16.13 2.98
C SER A 144 -5.70 -14.90 2.13
N ILE A 145 -5.95 -15.10 0.84
CA ILE A 145 -6.21 -14.00 -0.09
C ILE A 145 -7.64 -13.48 0.11
N ALA A 146 -7.78 -12.19 0.43
CA ALA A 146 -9.06 -11.49 0.38
C ALA A 146 -9.44 -11.18 -1.07
N TYR A 147 -8.55 -10.46 -1.78
CA TYR A 147 -8.71 -10.09 -3.18
C TYR A 147 -7.35 -9.78 -3.83
N GLU A 148 -7.29 -9.95 -5.15
CA GLU A 148 -6.12 -9.60 -5.96
C GLU A 148 -6.04 -8.10 -6.19
N MET A 149 -4.83 -7.56 -6.14
CA MET A 149 -4.54 -6.15 -6.38
C MET A 149 -3.36 -6.01 -7.36
N GLY A 150 -3.17 -4.78 -7.86
CA GLY A 150 -2.03 -4.48 -8.72
C GLY A 150 -0.78 -4.19 -7.90
N CYS A 151 0.40 -4.47 -8.45
CA CYS A 151 1.68 -4.25 -7.77
C CYS A 151 1.95 -2.79 -7.34
N GLU A 152 1.42 -1.81 -8.08
CA GLU A 152 1.51 -0.38 -7.76
C GLU A 152 0.36 0.12 -6.86
N GLN A 153 -0.66 -0.71 -6.61
CA GLN A 153 -1.80 -0.28 -5.83
C GLN A 153 -1.39 -0.04 -4.38
N THR A 154 -1.88 1.05 -3.81
CA THR A 154 -1.62 1.42 -2.43
C THR A 154 -2.80 1.07 -1.56
N LEU A 155 -2.52 0.52 -0.39
CA LEU A 155 -3.53 0.17 0.60
C LEU A 155 -3.33 1.04 1.85
N SER A 156 -4.43 1.27 2.55
CA SER A 156 -4.39 1.76 3.93
C SER A 156 -4.33 0.60 4.93
N SER A 157 -4.26 -0.64 4.44
CA SER A 157 -4.02 -1.83 5.27
C SER A 157 -2.57 -1.85 5.75
N SER A 158 -2.37 -2.33 6.97
CA SER A 158 -1.05 -2.48 7.61
C SER A 158 -0.15 -3.50 6.91
N ASP A 159 -0.74 -4.35 6.07
CA ASP A 159 -0.14 -5.57 5.57
C ASP A 159 -0.78 -5.98 4.23
N ALA A 160 0.00 -6.72 3.44
CA ALA A 160 -0.41 -7.26 2.14
C ALA A 160 0.48 -8.43 1.74
N ILE A 161 -0.04 -9.34 0.90
CA ILE A 161 0.72 -10.44 0.34
C ILE A 161 1.40 -9.96 -0.95
N CYS A 162 2.73 -10.02 -0.98
CA CYS A 162 3.51 -9.62 -2.15
C CYS A 162 4.31 -10.81 -2.70
N GLU A 163 4.26 -10.98 -4.01
CA GLU A 163 5.07 -11.94 -4.75
C GLU A 163 6.12 -11.21 -5.59
N CYS A 164 7.38 -11.58 -5.40
CA CYS A 164 8.52 -10.91 -6.03
C CYS A 164 9.42 -11.89 -6.80
N ALA A 165 9.60 -11.68 -8.09
CA ALA A 165 10.50 -12.46 -8.93
C ALA A 165 11.75 -11.65 -9.33
N LEU A 166 12.74 -12.33 -9.92
CA LEU A 166 13.83 -11.62 -10.58
C LEU A 166 13.27 -10.71 -11.68
N PRO A 167 13.77 -9.47 -11.83
CA PRO A 167 13.47 -8.68 -13.01
C PRO A 167 13.96 -9.43 -14.25
N GLU A 168 13.09 -9.65 -15.24
CA GLU A 168 13.51 -10.16 -16.56
C GLU A 168 14.46 -9.19 -17.28
#